data_AF-M3FEJ5-F1
#
_entry.id   AF-M3FEJ5-F1
#
_cell.length_a   1.000
_cell.length_b   1.000
_cell.length_c   1.000
_cell.angle_alpha   90.00
_cell.angle_beta   90.00
_cell.angle_gamma   90.00
#
_symmetry.space_group_name_H-M   'P 1'
#
loop_
_entity.id
_entity.type
_entity.pdbx_description
1 polymer ?
#
loop_
_entity_poly.entity_id
_entity_poly.type
_entity_poly.pdbx_seq_one_letter_code
_entity_poly.pdbx_strand_id
1 'polypeptide(L)' 'MAYGELRPGTWDLWLRLRGESGPRARVARLLDDIVEKAPVLVYPGKRVETGHGPVEAVPCYTADNDLSVTVVAVS' A
#
# COMPACT_ATOMS: atom_id res chain seq x y z
N MET A 1 -15.53 -10.09 -1.16
CA MET A 1 -16.21 -8.92 -1.77
C MET A 1 -15.51 -8.58 -3.07
N ALA A 2 -16.24 -8.22 -4.14
CA ALA A 2 -15.61 -7.66 -5.33
C ALA A 2 -15.25 -6.20 -5.03
N TYR A 3 -13.95 -5.87 -5.05
CA TYR A 3 -13.54 -4.47 -4.98
C TYR A 3 -13.88 -3.81 -6.32
N GLY A 4 -14.48 -2.63 -6.26
CA GLY A 4 -14.62 -1.78 -7.45
C GLY A 4 -13.25 -1.27 -7.92
N GLU A 5 -13.23 -0.60 -9.07
CA GLU A 5 -12.00 0.05 -9.54
C GLU A 5 -11.47 1.06 -8.51
N LEU A 6 -10.19 0.96 -8.20
CA LEU A 6 -9.52 1.87 -7.28
C LEU A 6 -9.00 3.09 -8.07
N ARG A 7 -9.38 4.28 -7.60
CA ARG A 7 -8.84 5.53 -8.12
C ARG A 7 -7.41 5.75 -7.59
N PRO A 8 -6.58 6.54 -8.29
CA PRO A 8 -5.32 7.03 -7.73
C PRO A 8 -5.52 7.65 -6.34
N GLY A 9 -4.53 7.45 -5.46
CA GLY A 9 -4.58 7.80 -4.05
C GLY A 9 -3.69 6.88 -3.22
N THR A 10 -3.77 7.00 -1.89
CA THR A 10 -3.07 6.10 -0.98
C THR A 10 -3.91 4.87 -0.70
N TRP A 11 -3.37 3.70 -1.01
CA TRP A 11 -4.01 2.42 -0.79
C TRP A 11 -3.39 1.71 0.41
N ASP A 12 -4.23 1.50 1.40
CA ASP A 12 -3.87 0.80 2.61
C ASP A 12 -3.84 -0.71 2.42
N LEU A 13 -2.76 -1.36 2.88
CA LEU A 13 -2.62 -2.80 2.76
C LEU A 13 -3.10 -3.52 4.02
N TRP A 14 -3.97 -4.50 3.80
CA TRP A 14 -4.54 -5.34 4.84
C TRP A 14 -4.36 -6.82 4.50
N LEU A 15 -3.95 -7.60 5.50
CA LEU A 15 -4.01 -9.05 5.46
C LEU A 15 -5.33 -9.52 6.09
N ARG A 16 -6.05 -10.39 5.40
CA ARG A 16 -7.24 -11.07 5.95
C ARG A 16 -6.86 -12.47 6.41
N LEU A 17 -6.62 -12.60 7.72
CA LEU A 17 -6.32 -13.90 8.32
C LEU A 17 -7.56 -14.79 8.17
N ARG A 18 -7.40 -16.03 7.71
CA ARG A 18 -8.52 -16.97 7.50
C ARG A 18 -9.54 -16.51 6.45
N GLY A 19 -9.14 -15.67 5.50
CA GLY A 19 -9.99 -15.27 4.36
C GLY A 19 -11.03 -14.20 4.70
N GLU A 20 -12.05 -14.05 3.85
CA GLU A 20 -12.97 -12.90 3.86
C GLU A 20 -13.66 -12.61 5.20
N SER A 21 -13.99 -13.65 5.97
CA SER A 21 -14.70 -13.55 7.25
C SER A 21 -13.78 -13.41 8.46
N GLY A 22 -12.47 -13.56 8.28
CA GLY A 22 -11.54 -13.53 9.39
C GLY A 22 -10.98 -12.12 9.68
N PRO A 23 -10.20 -12.00 10.78
CA PRO A 23 -9.75 -10.70 11.23
C PRO A 23 -8.80 -10.05 10.22
N ARG A 24 -8.84 -8.71 10.17
CA ARG A 24 -7.98 -7.89 9.33
C ARG A 24 -6.78 -7.42 10.15
N ALA A 25 -5.58 -7.56 9.60
CA ALA A 25 -4.35 -7.03 10.17
C ALA A 25 -3.70 -6.05 9.19
N ARG A 26 -3.10 -4.97 9.70
CA ARG A 26 -2.27 -4.06 8.91
C ARG A 26 -0.96 -4.74 8.54
N VAL A 27 -0.50 -4.53 7.32
CA VAL A 27 0.76 -5.09 6.84
C VAL A 27 1.94 -4.29 7.41
N ALA A 28 3.02 -4.99 7.74
CA ALA A 28 4.33 -4.46 8.15
C ALA A 28 4.42 -3.71 9.49
N ARG A 29 3.30 -3.47 10.19
CA ARG A 29 3.29 -2.78 11.49
C ARG A 29 4.28 -3.33 12.50
N LEU A 30 4.31 -4.66 12.65
CA LEU A 30 5.15 -5.39 13.63
C LEU A 30 6.08 -6.40 12.92
N LEU A 31 6.70 -5.99 11.81
CA LEU A 31 7.56 -6.87 11.01
C LEU A 31 9.02 -6.90 11.46
N ASP A 32 9.49 -5.81 12.06
CA ASP A 32 10.90 -5.55 12.39
C ASP A 32 10.98 -4.65 13.65
N ASP A 33 12.20 -4.34 14.10
CA ASP A 33 12.52 -3.52 15.27
C ASP A 33 12.81 -2.04 14.92
N ILE A 34 12.38 -1.57 13.74
CA ILE A 34 12.57 -0.19 13.29
C ILE A 34 11.37 0.66 13.70
N VAL A 35 11.63 1.68 14.51
CA VAL A 35 10.68 2.75 14.84
C VAL A 35 10.76 3.83 13.76
N GLU A 36 9.64 4.51 13.48
CA GLU A 36 9.52 5.53 12.43
C GLU A 36 10.06 5.07 11.06
N LYS A 37 9.36 4.13 10.42
CA LYS A 37 9.85 3.46 9.20
C LYS A 37 9.89 4.35 7.97
N ALA A 38 9.02 5.36 7.88
CA ALA A 38 8.86 6.20 6.69
C ALA A 38 10.18 6.84 6.18
N PRO A 39 11.04 7.45 7.03
CA PRO A 39 12.32 7.99 6.57
C PRO A 39 13.42 6.94 6.31
N VAL A 40 13.27 5.71 6.80
CA VAL A 40 14.33 4.68 6.77
C VAL A 40 14.11 3.68 5.64
N LEU A 41 12.89 3.18 5.48
CA LEU A 41 12.53 2.14 4.53
C LEU A 41 11.85 2.77 3.31
N VAL A 42 12.68 3.28 2.40
CA VAL A 42 12.23 3.89 1.14
C VAL A 42 12.41 2.90 -0.01
N TYR A 43 11.38 2.76 -0.84
CA TYR A 43 11.37 1.87 -1.99
C TYR A 43 11.24 2.66 -3.28
N PRO A 44 11.82 2.16 -4.39
CA PRO A 44 11.62 2.79 -5.70
C PRO A 44 10.14 2.71 -6.10
N GLY A 45 9.68 3.77 -6.78
CA GLY A 45 8.41 3.77 -7.48
C GLY A 45 8.43 2.79 -8.66
N LYS A 46 7.24 2.34 -9.04
CA LYS A 46 7.04 1.52 -10.23
C LYS A 46 5.98 2.15 -11.12
N ARG A 47 6.36 2.48 -12.36
CA ARG A 47 5.41 2.83 -13.42
C ARG A 47 4.65 1.58 -13.87
N VAL A 48 3.33 1.69 -13.98
CA VAL A 48 2.43 0.61 -14.38
C VAL A 48 1.46 1.16 -15.43
N GLU A 49 1.39 0.49 -16.58
CA GLU A 49 0.38 0.78 -17.60
C GLU A 49 -0.94 0.11 -17.22
N THR A 50 -2.04 0.86 -17.25
CA THR A 50 -3.38 0.36 -16.92
C THR A 50 -4.36 0.65 -18.06
N GLY A 51 -5.56 0.06 -18.00
CA GLY A 51 -6.64 0.38 -18.95
C GLY A 51 -7.10 1.84 -18.92
N HIS A 52 -6.75 2.58 -17.86
CA HIS A 52 -7.11 3.99 -17.65
C HIS A 52 -5.92 4.95 -17.84
N GLY A 53 -4.80 4.45 -18.37
CA GLY A 53 -3.55 5.19 -18.56
C GLY A 53 -2.44 4.81 -17.57
N PRO A 54 -1.24 5.40 -17.72
CA PRO A 54 -0.11 5.11 -16.86
C PRO A 54 -0.29 5.66 -15.45
N VAL A 55 0.18 4.92 -14.45
CA VAL A 55 0.30 5.36 -13.05
C VAL A 55 1.71 5.08 -12.51
N GLU A 56 2.14 5.87 -11.52
CA GLU A 56 3.31 5.61 -10.69
C GLU A 56 2.82 5.11 -9.33
N ALA A 57 3.26 3.92 -8.92
CA ALA A 57 2.92 3.32 -7.63
C ALA A 57 4.16 3.23 -6.74
N VAL A 58 4.08 3.80 -5.54
CA VAL A 58 5.21 3.91 -4.60
C VAL A 58 4.83 3.31 -3.25
N PRO A 59 5.51 2.25 -2.77
CA PRO A 59 5.32 1.77 -1.41
C PRO A 59 5.73 2.83 -0.39
N CYS A 60 4.94 3.02 0.67
CA CYS A 60 5.18 4.02 1.70
C CYS A 60 4.72 3.52 3.07
N TYR A 61 5.36 4.01 4.13
CA TYR A 61 4.93 3.74 5.51
C TYR A 61 4.11 4.91 6.06
N THR A 62 3.02 4.60 6.78
CA THR A 62 2.25 5.59 7.54
C THR A 62 2.98 6.00 8.82
N ALA A 63 2.45 7.01 9.51
CA ALA A 63 2.93 7.40 10.84
C ALA A 63 2.85 6.25 11.88
N ASP A 64 1.90 5.34 11.70
CA ASP A 64 1.73 4.14 12.54
C ASP A 64 2.61 2.96 12.10
N ASN A 65 3.54 3.18 11.16
CA ASN A 65 4.42 2.17 10.56
C ASN A 65 3.68 1.07 9.78
N ASP A 66 2.47 1.34 9.29
CA ASP A 66 1.77 0.42 8.40
C ASP A 66 2.22 0.63 6.96
N LEU A 67 2.30 -0.45 6.17
CA LEU A 67 2.60 -0.35 4.75
C LEU A 67 1.36 0.03 3.94
N SER A 68 1.52 1.03 3.08
CA SER A 68 0.56 1.48 2.09
C SER A 68 1.25 1.67 0.73
N VAL A 69 0.47 1.93 -0.31
CA VAL A 69 0.99 2.28 -1.65
C VAL A 69 0.36 3.59 -2.10
N THR A 70 1.18 4.59 -2.38
CA THR A 70 0.73 5.83 -3.01
C THR A 70 0.69 5.61 -4.52
N VAL A 71 -0.47 5.83 -5.14
CA VAL A 71 -0.66 5.72 -6.59
C VAL A 71 -1.03 7.08 -7.15
N VAL A 72 -0.25 7.55 -8.13
CA VAL A 72 -0.51 8.82 -8.84
C VAL A 72 -0.61 8.57 -10.33
N ALA A 73 -1.52 9.28 -11.00
CA ALA A 73 -1.56 9.27 -12.47
C ALA A 73 -0.31 9.98 -13.01
N VAL A 74 0.24 9.47 -14.11
CA VAL A 74 1.37 10.10 -14.79
C VAL A 74 0.84 10.71 -16.10
N SER A 75 1.20 11.97 -16.34
CA SER A 75 0.92 12.66 -17.61
C SER A 75 1.85 12.18 -18.73
#